data_AF-A0A6N0DNT4-F1
#
_entry.id   AF-A0A6N0DNT4-F1
#
_cell.length_a   1.000
_cell.length_b   1.000
_cell.length_c   1.000
_cell.angle_alpha   90.00
_cell.angle_beta   90.00
_cell.angle_gamma   90.00
#
_symmetry.space_group_name_H-M   'P 1'
#
loop_
_entity.id
_entity.type
_entity.pdbx_description
1 polymer ?
#
loop_
_entity_poly.entity_id
_entity_poly.type
_entity_poly.pdbx_seq_one_letter_code
_entity_poly.pdbx_strand_id
1 'polypeptide(L)'
;MKWLLIGGVVLVGLCSAWVMFVLYMSRGACVVLPNGYLLGYAMIIPSNAYASDDMILRDPAGKIIVRTDYDILLERVPGKPNQVKVISRGGKMEMDGSVMMPLVWNESAFGHDRRKWNEPRGEAPGSLSIFYTSFWDVYLALLPSPNIKKVSCGTPWFDWGE
;
A
#
# COMPACT_ATOMS: atom_id res chain seq x y z
N MET A 1 -28.90 -40.22 -3.28
CA MET A 1 -27.45 -40.20 -3.57
C MET A 1 -27.06 -39.17 -4.65
N LYS A 2 -27.63 -39.19 -5.87
CA LYS A 2 -27.33 -38.21 -6.93
C LYS A 2 -27.54 -36.73 -6.52
N TRP A 3 -28.62 -36.42 -5.82
CA TRP A 3 -28.92 -35.06 -5.34
C TRP A 3 -27.93 -34.54 -4.28
N LEU A 4 -27.35 -35.43 -3.46
CA LEU A 4 -26.33 -35.06 -2.48
C LEU A 4 -24.99 -34.73 -3.18
N LEU A 5 -24.65 -35.46 -4.24
CA LEU A 5 -23.47 -35.16 -5.05
C LEU A 5 -23.61 -33.84 -5.80
N ILE A 6 -24.79 -33.58 -6.40
CA ILE A 6 -25.08 -32.31 -7.09
C ILE A 6 -25.03 -31.14 -6.10
N GLY A 7 -25.66 -31.29 -4.93
CA GLY A 7 -25.62 -30.26 -3.88
C GLY A 7 -24.20 -29.96 -3.39
N GLY A 8 -23.38 -31.00 -3.22
CA GLY A 8 -21.96 -30.85 -2.86
C GLY A 8 -21.15 -30.08 -3.91
N VAL A 9 -21.31 -30.41 -5.20
CA VAL A 9 -20.61 -29.72 -6.29
C VAL A 9 -21.03 -28.24 -6.40
N VAL A 10 -22.33 -27.96 -6.27
CA VAL A 10 -22.85 -26.58 -6.29
C VAL A 10 -22.29 -25.76 -5.13
N LEU A 11 -22.27 -26.33 -3.91
CA LEU A 11 -21.73 -25.64 -2.74
C LEU A 11 -20.25 -25.31 -2.92
N VAL A 12 -19.44 -26.28 -3.38
CA VAL A 12 -18.02 -26.05 -3.66
C VAL A 12 -17.84 -24.94 -4.70
N GLY A 13 -18.60 -24.98 -5.79
CA GLY A 13 -18.56 -23.95 -6.83
C GLY A 13 -18.89 -22.55 -6.30
N LEU A 14 -19.94 -22.42 -5.48
CA LEU A 14 -20.32 -21.14 -4.86
C LEU A 14 -19.27 -20.65 -3.87
N CYS A 15 -18.71 -21.53 -3.03
CA CYS A 15 -17.63 -21.18 -2.11
C CYS A 15 -16.38 -20.68 -2.87
N SER A 16 -15.98 -21.37 -3.95
CA SER A 16 -14.86 -20.93 -4.78
C SER A 16 -15.12 -19.58 -5.45
N ALA A 17 -16.31 -19.37 -6.02
CA ALA A 17 -16.69 -18.10 -6.63
C ALA A 17 -16.67 -16.95 -5.61
N TRP A 18 -17.16 -17.20 -4.39
CA TRP A 18 -17.13 -16.23 -3.29
C TRP A 18 -15.69 -15.88 -2.89
N VAL A 19 -14.83 -16.87 -2.70
CA VAL A 19 -13.40 -16.64 -2.36
C VAL A 19 -12.71 -15.82 -3.45
N MET A 20 -12.93 -16.16 -4.72
CA MET A 20 -12.36 -15.42 -5.85
C MET A 20 -12.86 -13.98 -5.89
N PHE A 21 -14.16 -13.75 -5.64
CA PHE A 21 -14.72 -12.41 -5.56
C PHE A 21 -14.11 -11.59 -4.42
N VAL A 22 -13.98 -12.17 -3.22
CA VAL A 22 -13.37 -11.50 -2.07
C VAL A 22 -11.90 -11.14 -2.34
N LEU A 23 -11.13 -12.06 -2.94
CA LEU A 23 -9.74 -11.81 -3.33
C LEU A 23 -9.62 -10.70 -4.37
N TYR A 24 -10.49 -10.71 -5.39
CA TYR A 24 -10.55 -9.66 -6.40
C TYR A 24 -10.84 -8.29 -5.77
N MET A 25 -11.82 -8.22 -4.86
CA MET A 25 -12.20 -6.97 -4.21
C MET A 25 -11.13 -6.45 -3.25
N SER A 26 -10.43 -7.33 -2.52
CA SER A 26 -9.40 -6.93 -1.56
C SER A 26 -8.09 -6.51 -2.22
N ARG A 27 -7.70 -7.18 -3.32
CA ARG A 27 -6.43 -6.93 -4.03
C ARG A 27 -6.57 -6.09 -5.30
N GLY A 28 -7.79 -5.89 -5.79
CA GLY A 28 -8.11 -5.03 -6.93
C GLY A 28 -8.31 -3.55 -6.58
N ALA A 29 -8.21 -3.20 -5.29
CA ALA A 29 -8.30 -1.83 -4.81
C ALA A 29 -6.91 -1.16 -4.75
N CYS A 30 -6.89 0.15 -4.96
CA CYS A 30 -5.76 1.01 -4.66
C CYS A 30 -6.15 2.08 -3.66
N VAL A 31 -5.21 2.41 -2.79
CA VAL A 31 -5.28 3.61 -1.94
C VAL A 31 -4.80 4.81 -2.74
N VAL A 32 -5.55 5.90 -2.67
CA VAL A 32 -5.16 7.19 -3.24
C VAL A 32 -4.34 7.93 -2.20
N LEU A 33 -3.06 8.16 -2.50
CA LEU A 33 -2.17 8.96 -1.67
C LEU A 33 -2.55 10.45 -1.74
N PRO A 34 -2.15 11.28 -0.75
CA PRO A 34 -2.56 12.69 -0.68
C PRO A 34 -2.17 13.55 -1.89
N ASN A 35 -1.13 13.16 -2.63
CA ASN A 35 -0.70 13.80 -3.87
C ASN A 35 -1.33 13.21 -5.14
N GLY A 36 -2.32 12.33 -5.01
CA GLY A 36 -3.06 11.72 -6.12
C GLY A 36 -2.45 10.44 -6.69
N TYR A 37 -1.29 10.01 -6.20
CA TYR A 37 -0.70 8.73 -6.61
C TYR A 37 -1.55 7.56 -6.14
N LEU A 38 -1.51 6.45 -6.89
CA LEU A 38 -2.24 5.23 -6.55
C LEU A 38 -1.26 4.16 -6.11
N LEU A 39 -1.51 3.57 -4.96
CA LEU A 39 -0.74 2.46 -4.42
C LEU A 39 -1.63 1.23 -4.22
N GLY A 40 -1.18 0.07 -4.70
CA GLY A 40 -1.88 -1.19 -4.48
C GLY A 40 -1.08 -2.37 -4.99
N TYR A 41 -1.73 -3.53 -5.11
CA TYR A 41 -1.07 -4.74 -5.58
C TYR A 41 -0.68 -4.65 -7.05
N ALA A 42 0.46 -5.23 -7.42
CA ALA A 42 0.81 -5.45 -8.82
C ALA A 42 -0.04 -6.56 -9.47
N MET A 43 -0.47 -7.56 -8.69
CA MET A 43 -1.30 -8.67 -9.14
C MET A 43 -2.19 -9.24 -8.02
N ILE A 44 -3.34 -9.82 -8.39
CA ILE A 44 -4.29 -10.43 -7.44
C ILE A 44 -3.74 -11.75 -6.90
N ILE A 45 -3.14 -12.58 -7.75
CA ILE A 45 -2.52 -13.84 -7.32
C ILE A 45 -1.01 -13.68 -7.44
N PRO A 46 -0.27 -13.65 -6.32
CA PRO A 46 1.16 -13.44 -6.36
C PRO A 46 1.87 -14.63 -7.00
N SER A 47 2.97 -14.33 -7.70
CA SER A 47 3.85 -15.34 -8.30
C SER A 47 4.55 -16.20 -7.24
N ASN A 48 4.81 -15.63 -6.05
CA ASN A 48 5.41 -16.33 -4.92
C ASN A 48 4.59 -16.08 -3.64
N ALA A 49 3.89 -17.11 -3.17
CA ALA A 49 3.09 -17.04 -1.94
C ALA A 49 3.92 -16.88 -0.65
N TYR A 50 5.24 -17.02 -0.72
CA TYR A 50 6.16 -16.92 0.42
C TYR A 50 6.94 -15.61 0.46
N ALA A 51 6.84 -14.75 -0.56
CA ALA A 51 7.45 -13.43 -0.58
C ALA A 51 6.42 -12.34 -0.27
N SER A 52 6.89 -11.15 0.11
CA SER A 52 6.04 -9.96 0.13
C SER A 52 5.44 -9.76 -1.25
N ASP A 53 4.16 -9.43 -1.30
CA ASP A 53 3.46 -9.19 -2.56
C ASP A 53 4.04 -7.95 -3.25
N ASP A 54 4.31 -8.06 -4.57
CA ASP A 54 4.75 -6.91 -5.34
C ASP A 54 3.68 -5.81 -5.34
N MET A 55 4.13 -4.58 -5.12
CA MET A 55 3.30 -3.39 -5.08
C MET A 55 3.47 -2.55 -6.35
N ILE A 56 2.41 -1.87 -6.75
CA ILE A 56 2.41 -0.93 -7.86
C ILE A 56 2.17 0.48 -7.34
N LEU A 57 2.99 1.42 -7.80
CA LEU A 57 2.79 2.83 -7.61
C LEU A 57 2.54 3.47 -8.97
N ARG A 58 1.35 4.05 -9.14
CA ARG A 58 0.98 4.81 -10.33
C ARG A 58 0.95 6.30 -10.01
N ASP A 59 1.42 7.10 -10.96
CA ASP A 59 1.25 8.55 -10.89
C ASP A 59 -0.23 8.95 -11.09
N PRO A 60 -0.58 10.23 -10.87
CA PRO A 60 -1.95 10.71 -11.08
C PRO A 60 -2.46 10.58 -12.53
N ALA A 61 -1.56 10.40 -13.51
CA ALA A 61 -1.90 10.14 -14.90
C ALA A 61 -2.13 8.63 -15.19
N GLY A 62 -1.93 7.76 -14.20
CA GLY A 62 -2.11 6.31 -14.28
C GLY A 62 -0.88 5.55 -14.75
N LYS A 63 0.24 6.24 -15.02
CA LYS A 63 1.49 5.62 -15.46
C LYS A 63 2.14 4.91 -14.28
N ILE A 64 2.59 3.69 -14.52
CA ILE A 64 3.32 2.88 -13.54
C ILE A 64 4.72 3.47 -13.35
N ILE A 65 5.08 3.82 -12.11
CA ILE A 65 6.38 4.37 -11.73
C ILE A 65 7.21 3.34 -10.97
N VAL A 66 6.55 2.51 -10.15
CA VAL A 66 7.16 1.39 -9.42
C VAL A 66 6.25 0.17 -9.57
N ARG A 67 6.85 -1.01 -9.76
CA ARG A 67 6.16 -2.30 -9.86
C ARG A 67 6.95 -3.38 -9.11
N THR A 68 7.13 -3.15 -7.82
CA THR A 68 7.71 -4.09 -6.84
C THR A 68 7.69 -3.44 -5.45
N ASP A 69 7.77 -4.25 -4.40
CA ASP A 69 7.83 -3.79 -3.02
C ASP A 69 9.26 -3.50 -2.56
N TYR A 70 9.81 -2.34 -2.97
CA TYR A 70 11.11 -1.90 -2.46
C TYR A 70 10.98 -1.15 -1.12
N ASP A 71 12.07 -1.20 -0.35
CA ASP A 71 12.26 -0.30 0.78
C ASP A 71 12.14 1.16 0.32
N ILE A 72 11.35 1.91 1.07
CA ILE A 72 11.16 3.35 0.93
C ILE A 72 11.65 4.06 2.18
N LEU A 73 12.21 5.25 1.98
CA LEU A 73 12.60 6.15 3.04
C LEU A 73 11.57 7.29 3.13
N LEU A 74 11.02 7.49 4.33
CA LEU A 74 10.18 8.63 4.64
C LEU A 74 11.03 9.73 5.29
N GLU A 75 11.06 10.91 4.69
CA GLU A 75 11.77 12.09 5.18
C GLU A 75 10.83 13.25 5.47
N ARG A 76 11.22 14.11 6.40
CA ARG A 76 10.61 15.42 6.62
C ARG A 76 10.98 16.37 5.49
N VAL A 77 10.05 17.24 5.13
CA VAL A 77 10.36 18.37 4.24
C VAL A 77 10.81 19.57 5.09
N PRO A 78 12.00 20.14 4.85
CA PRO A 78 12.49 21.31 5.58
C PRO A 78 11.48 22.47 5.58
N GLY A 79 11.27 23.09 6.73
CA GLY A 79 10.32 24.20 6.89
C GLY A 79 8.83 23.85 6.76
N LYS A 80 8.48 22.57 6.53
CA LYS A 80 7.08 22.14 6.32
C LYS A 80 6.76 20.91 7.20
N PRO A 81 6.38 21.10 8.47
CA PRO A 81 6.28 20.01 9.44
C PRO A 81 5.28 18.91 9.06
N ASN A 82 4.21 19.27 8.34
CA ASN A 82 3.18 18.31 7.93
C ASN A 82 3.45 17.69 6.55
N GLN A 83 4.52 18.07 5.86
CA GLN A 83 4.87 17.44 4.58
C GLN A 83 5.88 16.32 4.79
N VAL A 84 5.65 15.23 4.07
CA VAL A 84 6.52 14.08 4.02
C VAL A 84 6.99 13.84 2.60
N LYS A 85 8.24 13.39 2.49
CA LYS A 85 8.87 12.99 1.24
C LYS A 85 9.12 11.50 1.28
N VAL A 86 8.53 10.78 0.34
CA VAL A 86 8.86 9.38 0.08
C VAL A 86 10.01 9.37 -0.93
N ILE A 87 11.07 8.66 -0.59
CA ILE A 87 12.19 8.37 -1.47
C ILE A 87 12.18 6.87 -1.75
N SER A 88 12.11 6.52 -3.03
CA SER A 88 12.18 5.14 -3.50
C SER A 88 13.07 5.05 -4.75
N ARG A 89 13.28 3.84 -5.26
CA ARG A 89 13.99 3.65 -6.54
C ARG A 89 13.27 4.30 -7.73
N GLY A 90 11.95 4.48 -7.65
CA GLY A 90 11.15 5.16 -8.68
C GLY A 90 11.23 6.68 -8.64
N GLY A 91 11.91 7.26 -7.65
CA GLY A 91 12.10 8.70 -7.51
C GLY A 91 11.69 9.22 -6.14
N LYS A 92 11.41 10.53 -6.09
CA LYS A 92 11.04 11.25 -4.87
C LYS A 92 9.66 11.86 -5.05
N MET A 93 8.83 11.76 -4.04
CA MET A 93 7.51 12.38 -4.03
C MET A 93 7.25 13.06 -2.69
N GLU A 94 6.84 14.32 -2.76
CA GLU A 94 6.41 15.08 -1.60
C GLU A 94 4.87 15.05 -1.53
N MET A 95 4.33 14.92 -0.32
CA MET A 95 2.90 14.89 -0.08
C MET A 95 2.58 15.44 1.30
N ASP A 96 1.31 15.83 1.51
CA ASP A 96 0.81 16.12 2.84
C ASP A 96 0.74 14.81 3.66
N GLY A 97 1.47 14.76 4.76
CA GLY A 97 1.49 13.62 5.67
C GLY A 97 0.37 13.64 6.70
N SER A 98 -0.40 14.72 6.82
CA SER A 98 -1.39 14.92 7.90
C SER A 98 -2.43 13.81 8.01
N VAL A 99 -2.81 13.19 6.89
CA VAL A 99 -3.78 12.08 6.84
C VAL A 99 -3.08 10.72 6.86
N MET A 100 -1.99 10.58 6.10
CA MET A 100 -1.30 9.31 5.90
C MET A 100 -0.44 8.92 7.10
N MET A 101 0.39 9.85 7.58
CA MET A 101 1.42 9.55 8.57
C MET A 101 0.87 9.11 9.92
N PRO A 102 -0.26 9.62 10.45
CA PRO A 102 -0.84 9.07 11.69
C PRO A 102 -1.23 7.59 11.60
N LEU A 103 -1.47 7.07 10.39
CA LEU A 103 -1.84 5.66 10.17
C LEU A 103 -0.59 4.78 9.97
N VAL A 104 0.42 5.30 9.28
CA VAL A 104 1.67 4.58 8.99
C VAL A 104 2.64 4.65 10.18
N TRP A 105 2.62 5.75 10.94
CA TRP A 105 3.45 5.95 12.12
C TRP A 105 2.90 5.15 13.30
N ASN A 106 3.47 3.98 13.53
CA ASN A 106 3.12 3.14 14.68
C ASN A 106 3.92 3.53 15.93
N GLU A 107 3.34 4.38 16.78
CA GLU A 107 3.96 4.82 18.05
C GLU A 107 4.38 3.65 18.96
N SER A 108 3.62 2.54 18.95
CA SER A 108 3.91 1.38 19.79
C SER A 108 5.10 0.54 19.29
N ALA A 109 5.26 0.41 17.96
CA ALA A 109 6.39 -0.30 17.36
C ALA A 109 7.68 0.54 17.35
N PHE A 110 7.56 1.87 17.29
CA PHE A 110 8.70 2.78 17.26
C PHE A 110 9.18 3.22 18.66
N GLY A 111 8.48 2.81 19.73
CA GLY A 111 8.88 2.97 21.12
C GLY A 111 8.35 4.25 21.77
N HIS A 112 7.99 4.14 23.06
CA HIS A 112 7.37 5.20 23.88
C HIS A 112 8.16 6.52 24.01
N ASP A 113 9.40 6.56 23.51
CA ASP A 113 10.31 7.72 23.63
C ASP A 113 10.52 8.48 22.30
N ARG A 114 9.74 8.15 21.26
CA ARG A 114 9.89 8.76 19.93
C ARG A 114 8.85 9.84 19.67
N ARG A 115 9.32 11.07 19.84
CA ARG A 115 8.90 12.32 19.17
C ARG A 115 8.03 12.11 17.91
N LYS A 116 6.98 12.92 17.76
CA LYS A 116 6.04 12.83 16.64
C LYS A 116 6.74 12.97 15.31
N TRP A 117 6.24 12.29 14.28
CA TRP A 117 6.80 12.32 12.93
C TRP A 117 6.93 13.74 12.36
N ASN A 118 6.01 14.65 12.72
CA ASN A 118 5.96 16.04 12.26
C ASN A 118 6.70 17.03 13.16
N GLU A 119 7.46 16.58 14.15
CA GLU A 119 8.25 17.49 14.98
C GLU A 119 9.36 18.18 14.16
N PRO A 120 9.53 19.50 14.32
CA PRO A 120 10.59 20.25 13.65
C PRO A 120 11.96 19.67 13.99
N ARG A 121 12.83 19.58 12.98
CA ARG A 121 14.24 19.21 13.13
C ARG A 121 15.12 20.17 12.35
N GLY A 122 16.41 20.18 12.68
CA GLY A 122 17.40 20.89 11.87
C GLY A 122 17.42 20.34 10.43
N GLU A 123 18.01 21.12 9.53
CA GLU A 123 18.05 20.81 8.10
C GLU A 123 19.20 19.86 7.71
N ALA A 124 19.93 19.32 8.68
CA ALA A 124 20.98 18.35 8.41
C ALA A 124 20.38 17.08 7.75
N PRO A 125 21.02 16.49 6.73
CA PRO A 125 20.46 15.33 6.01
C PRO A 125 20.06 14.16 6.93
N GLY A 126 20.87 13.86 7.95
CA GLY A 126 20.57 12.80 8.92
C GLY A 126 19.40 13.11 9.87
N SER A 127 19.01 14.38 10.04
CA SER A 127 17.89 14.75 10.91
C SER A 127 16.54 14.71 10.19
N LEU A 128 16.51 14.71 8.85
CA LEU A 128 15.26 14.71 8.09
C LEU A 128 14.56 13.33 8.08
N SER A 129 15.32 12.23 8.15
CA SER A 129 14.76 10.87 8.14
C SER A 129 13.75 10.66 9.27
N ILE A 130 12.59 10.11 8.90
CA ILE A 130 11.54 9.67 9.83
C ILE A 130 11.77 8.18 10.12
N PHE A 131 11.69 7.31 9.09
CA PHE A 131 11.99 5.87 9.17
C PHE A 131 12.07 5.23 7.77
N TYR A 132 12.51 3.96 7.74
CA TYR A 132 12.50 3.08 6.57
C TYR A 132 11.36 2.06 6.70
N THR A 133 10.67 1.77 5.60
CA THR A 133 9.55 0.80 5.51
C THR A 133 9.38 0.35 4.06
N SER A 134 8.29 -0.32 3.70
CA SER A 134 7.98 -0.70 2.31
C SER A 134 6.63 -0.14 1.86
N PHE A 135 6.35 -0.24 0.56
CA PHE A 135 5.05 0.15 0.02
C PHE A 135 3.93 -0.78 0.50
N TRP A 136 4.24 -2.05 0.74
CA TRP A 136 3.35 -3.03 1.34
C TRP A 136 2.83 -2.57 2.70
N ASP A 137 3.73 -2.22 3.62
CA ASP A 137 3.38 -1.80 4.98
C ASP A 137 2.53 -0.51 4.96
N VAL A 138 2.90 0.45 4.11
CA VAL A 138 2.12 1.67 3.90
C VAL A 138 0.72 1.33 3.40
N TYR A 139 0.61 0.47 2.39
CA TYR A 139 -0.68 0.08 1.84
C TYR A 139 -1.55 -0.61 2.91
N LEU A 140 -1.00 -1.57 3.66
CA LEU A 140 -1.73 -2.27 4.72
C LEU A 140 -2.19 -1.34 5.84
N ALA A 141 -1.40 -0.33 6.20
CA ALA A 141 -1.80 0.68 7.19
C ALA A 141 -2.94 1.58 6.70
N LEU A 142 -2.96 1.91 5.40
CA LEU A 142 -3.94 2.82 4.81
C LEU A 142 -5.24 2.13 4.38
N LEU A 143 -5.15 0.88 3.90
CA LEU A 143 -6.28 0.13 3.35
C LEU A 143 -7.49 0.01 4.29
N PRO A 144 -7.36 -0.25 5.60
CA PRO A 144 -8.52 -0.36 6.48
C PRO A 144 -9.14 1.00 6.82
N SER A 145 -8.41 2.11 6.65
CA SER A 145 -8.87 3.43 7.08
C SER A 145 -10.07 3.92 6.25
N PRO A 146 -11.13 4.47 6.88
CA PRO A 146 -12.27 5.06 6.17
C PRO A 146 -11.94 6.44 5.57
N ASN A 147 -10.91 7.12 6.09
CA ASN A 147 -10.51 8.46 5.66
C ASN A 147 -9.59 8.46 4.43
N ILE A 148 -9.19 7.27 3.97
CA ILE A 148 -8.38 7.08 2.77
C ILE A 148 -9.29 6.71 1.61
N LYS A 149 -9.24 7.52 0.55
CA LYS A 149 -9.96 7.23 -0.68
C LYS A 149 -9.40 5.96 -1.32
N LYS A 150 -10.31 5.06 -1.71
CA LYS A 150 -10.00 3.81 -2.40
C LYS A 150 -10.63 3.83 -3.79
N VAL A 151 -9.91 3.35 -4.79
CA VAL A 151 -10.38 3.26 -6.17
C VAL A 151 -10.07 1.87 -6.74
N SER A 152 -10.78 1.47 -7.79
CA SER A 152 -10.37 0.27 -8.54
C SER A 152 -9.05 0.54 -9.25
N CYS A 153 -8.13 -0.41 -9.18
CA CYS A 153 -6.78 -0.24 -9.71
C CYS A 153 -6.50 -0.97 -11.02
N GLY A 154 -7.50 -1.71 -11.54
CA GLY A 154 -7.30 -2.56 -12.71
C GLY A 154 -6.21 -3.61 -12.50
N THR A 155 -6.01 -4.05 -11.25
CA THR A 155 -4.97 -5.03 -10.90
C THR A 155 -5.22 -6.32 -11.68
N PRO A 156 -4.24 -6.80 -12.48
CA PRO A 156 -4.40 -8.04 -13.22
C PRO A 156 -4.46 -9.25 -12.29
N TRP A 157 -5.12 -10.32 -12.73
CA TRP A 157 -5.17 -11.58 -11.99
C TRP A 157 -3.78 -12.19 -11.82
N PHE A 158 -2.98 -12.15 -12.88
CA PHE A 158 -1.65 -12.72 -12.99
C PHE A 158 -0.74 -11.72 -13.68
N ASP A 159 0.53 -11.72 -13.32
CA ASP A 159 1.57 -11.02 -14.06
C ASP A 159 2.24 -12.01 -15.02
N TRP A 160 2.01 -11.83 -16.32
CA TRP A 160 2.59 -12.67 -17.36
C TRP A 160 3.98 -12.21 -17.80
N GLY A 161 4.53 -11.17 -17.17
CA GLY A 161 5.74 -10.49 -17.65
C GLY A 161 5.43 -9.66 -18.89
N GLU A 162 5.64 -8.36 -18.80
CA GLU A 162 5.81 -7.51 -19.99
C GLU A 162 7.30 -7.47 -20.39
#